data_AF-A0A1S3PCZ9-F1
#
_entry.id   AF-A0A1S3PCZ9-F1
#
_cell.length_a   1.000
_cell.length_b   1.000
_cell.length_c   1.000
_cell.angle_alpha   90.00
_cell.angle_beta   90.00
_cell.angle_gamma   90.00
#
_symmetry.space_group_name_H-M   'P 1'
#
loop_
_entity.id
_entity.type
_entity.pdbx_description
1 polymer ?
#
loop_
_entity_poly.entity_id
_entity_poly.type
_entity_poly.pdbx_seq_one_letter_code
_entity_poly.pdbx_strand_id
1 'polypeptide(L)'
;MDENNCIIWRDTLLPIPEDSDLKVDVGRITCPLLLVVGQDDTNWAAVESADDMTQMMERAGNSHLLTTLSYPGAGHLIEPPYGPHCRSCTFVLQPDQQRVVVLWGGLTKPHAVAQEDSWEKILGFLREHLCHSVKPHVQSRL
;
A
#
# COMPACT_ATOMS: atom_id res chain seq x y z
N MET A 1 7.90 20.56 0.25
CA MET A 1 6.60 21.23 0.46
C MET A 1 6.07 21.63 -0.91
N ASP A 2 4.75 21.60 -1.12
CA ASP A 2 4.15 22.04 -2.39
C ASP A 2 4.00 23.57 -2.46
N GLU A 3 3.45 24.06 -3.58
CA GLU A 3 3.16 25.49 -3.81
C GLU A 3 2.19 26.11 -2.79
N ASN A 4 1.44 25.28 -2.05
CA ASN A 4 0.49 25.67 -1.01
C ASN A 4 1.06 25.50 0.41
N ASN A 5 2.38 25.30 0.54
CA ASN A 5 3.08 25.09 1.81
C ASN A 5 2.63 23.82 2.57
N CYS A 6 2.10 22.83 1.86
CA CYS A 6 1.78 21.52 2.42
C CYS A 6 3.02 20.63 2.42
N ILE A 7 3.20 19.84 3.47
CA ILE A 7 4.32 18.92 3.63
C ILE A 7 4.09 17.69 2.74
N ILE A 8 5.12 17.37 1.95
CA ILE A 8 5.28 16.14 1.19
C ILE A 8 6.36 15.35 1.93
N TRP A 9 5.97 14.33 2.69
CA TRP A 9 6.93 13.52 3.46
C TRP A 9 7.73 12.59 2.54
N ARG A 10 7.16 12.19 1.40
CA ARG A 10 7.82 11.32 0.44
C ARG A 10 9.20 11.86 0.03
N ASP A 11 9.30 13.15 -0.26
CA ASP A 11 10.56 13.78 -0.68
C ASP A 11 11.66 13.71 0.38
N THR A 12 11.27 13.59 1.66
CA THR A 12 12.22 13.45 2.78
C THR A 12 12.68 12.00 3.00
N LEU A 13 11.90 11.04 2.50
CA LEU A 13 12.20 9.61 2.59
C LEU A 13 12.97 9.11 1.36
N LEU A 14 13.04 9.92 0.31
CA LEU A 14 13.78 9.62 -0.90
C LEU A 14 15.21 10.20 -0.85
N PRO A 15 16.20 9.50 -1.46
CA PRO A 15 16.09 8.15 -2.02
C PRO A 15 15.89 7.11 -0.92
N ILE A 16 15.20 6.02 -1.22
CA ILE A 16 15.13 4.88 -0.31
C ILE A 16 16.57 4.36 -0.05
N PRO A 17 16.90 3.88 1.16
CA PRO A 17 18.24 3.40 1.46
C PRO A 17 18.69 2.32 0.47
N GLU A 18 19.98 2.28 0.11
CA GLU A 18 20.52 1.16 -0.68
C GLU A 18 21.01 0.01 0.22
N ASP A 19 21.41 0.35 1.45
CA ASP A 19 21.88 -0.59 2.45
C ASP A 19 20.79 -1.60 2.82
N SER A 20 21.08 -2.89 2.64
CA SER A 20 20.18 -3.98 2.97
C SER A 20 19.86 -4.06 4.46
N ASP A 21 20.77 -3.61 5.33
CA ASP A 21 20.57 -3.67 6.79
C ASP A 21 19.50 -2.67 7.27
N LEU A 22 19.16 -1.68 6.44
CA LEU A 22 18.08 -0.73 6.67
C LEU A 22 16.75 -1.16 6.04
N LYS A 23 16.71 -2.36 5.43
CA LYS A 23 15.54 -2.90 4.73
C LYS A 23 15.04 -4.18 5.38
N VAL A 24 13.75 -4.40 5.24
CA VAL A 24 13.17 -5.73 5.46
C VAL A 24 13.57 -6.62 4.28
N ASP A 25 14.21 -7.75 4.57
CA ASP A 25 14.55 -8.76 3.56
C ASP A 25 13.30 -9.52 3.11
N VAL A 26 12.54 -8.91 2.19
CA VAL A 26 11.32 -9.49 1.64
C VAL A 26 11.60 -10.72 0.78
N GLY A 27 12.83 -10.89 0.27
CA GLY A 27 13.23 -12.08 -0.50
C GLY A 27 13.11 -13.38 0.31
N ARG A 28 13.05 -13.30 1.64
CA ARG A 28 12.85 -14.46 2.53
C ARG A 28 11.38 -14.83 2.75
N ILE A 29 10.43 -14.07 2.23
CA ILE A 29 9.00 -14.36 2.34
C ILE A 29 8.68 -15.62 1.52
N THR A 30 8.01 -16.57 2.15
CA THR A 30 7.63 -17.87 1.55
C THR A 30 6.12 -18.03 1.35
N CYS A 31 5.32 -17.03 1.70
CA CYS A 31 3.88 -17.01 1.47
C CYS A 31 3.50 -16.01 0.38
N PRO A 32 2.32 -16.16 -0.25
CA PRO A 32 1.79 -15.16 -1.16
C PRO A 32 1.73 -13.78 -0.49
N LEU A 33 2.14 -12.76 -1.23
CA LEU A 33 2.18 -11.36 -0.81
C LEU A 33 1.42 -10.49 -1.81
N LEU A 34 0.48 -9.69 -1.32
CA LEU A 34 -0.24 -8.68 -2.12
C LEU A 34 0.22 -7.29 -1.69
N LEU A 35 0.69 -6.48 -2.65
CA LEU A 35 0.99 -5.07 -2.46
C LEU A 35 -0.07 -4.20 -3.13
N VAL A 36 -0.52 -3.16 -2.43
CA VAL A 36 -1.48 -2.17 -2.93
C VAL A 36 -0.79 -0.81 -2.89
N VAL A 37 -0.61 -0.20 -4.06
CA VAL A 37 0.26 0.98 -4.24
C VAL A 37 -0.54 2.13 -4.85
N GLY A 38 -0.65 3.23 -4.10
CA GLY A 38 -1.08 4.52 -4.64
C GLY A 38 0.09 5.21 -5.34
N GLN A 39 -0.01 5.45 -6.64
CA GLN A 39 1.11 6.06 -7.39
C GLN A 39 1.26 7.56 -7.15
N ASP A 40 0.22 8.20 -6.61
CA ASP A 40 0.24 9.60 -6.18
C ASP A 40 0.39 9.72 -4.66
N ASP A 41 0.97 8.71 -3.99
CA ASP A 41 1.34 8.80 -2.58
C ASP A 41 2.41 9.89 -2.41
N THR A 42 2.08 10.91 -1.60
CA THR A 42 2.99 12.02 -1.24
C THR A 42 3.48 11.92 0.20
N ASN A 43 3.02 10.91 0.94
CA ASN A 43 3.42 10.67 2.30
C ASN A 43 4.64 9.73 2.34
N TRP A 44 4.56 8.56 1.71
CA TRP A 44 5.64 7.57 1.69
C TRP A 44 6.14 7.30 0.26
N ALA A 45 7.35 6.76 0.15
CA ALA A 45 7.95 6.34 -1.13
C ALA A 45 7.37 4.99 -1.58
N ALA A 46 6.03 4.89 -1.70
CA ALA A 46 5.34 3.62 -1.90
C ALA A 46 5.67 2.96 -3.25
N VAL A 47 5.82 3.75 -4.32
CA VAL A 47 6.17 3.24 -5.66
C VAL A 47 7.59 2.69 -5.64
N GLU A 48 8.55 3.48 -5.16
CA GLU A 48 9.96 3.10 -5.10
C GLU A 48 10.18 1.88 -4.19
N SER A 49 9.46 1.83 -3.07
CA SER A 49 9.52 0.68 -2.16
C SER A 49 8.94 -0.58 -2.81
N ALA A 50 7.81 -0.47 -3.53
CA ALA A 50 7.23 -1.62 -4.24
C ALA A 50 8.16 -2.14 -5.36
N ASP A 51 8.84 -1.25 -6.07
CA ASP A 51 9.82 -1.62 -7.11
C ASP A 51 11.05 -2.30 -6.49
N ASP A 52 11.54 -1.80 -5.35
CA ASP A 52 12.67 -2.42 -4.62
C ASP A 52 12.30 -3.80 -4.06
N MET A 53 11.10 -3.93 -3.46
CA MET A 53 10.56 -5.20 -2.99
C MET A 53 10.39 -6.21 -4.14
N THR A 54 9.89 -5.75 -5.30
CA THR A 54 9.73 -6.58 -6.50
C THR A 54 11.08 -7.12 -6.97
N GLN A 55 12.10 -6.26 -7.10
CA GLN A 55 13.44 -6.68 -7.49
C GLN A 55 14.08 -7.64 -6.48
N MET A 56 13.88 -7.42 -5.18
CA MET A 56 14.39 -8.31 -4.13
C MET A 56 13.75 -9.70 -4.21
N MET A 57 12.42 -9.76 -4.38
CA MET A 57 11.67 -11.01 -4.56
C MET A 57 12.08 -11.75 -5.85
N GLU A 58 12.30 -11.04 -6.95
CA GLU A 58 12.78 -11.60 -8.20
C GLU A 58 14.18 -12.22 -8.06
N ARG A 59 15.13 -11.52 -7.44
CA ARG A 59 16.48 -12.03 -7.19
C ARG A 59 16.48 -13.29 -6.30
N ALA A 60 15.51 -13.40 -5.39
CA ALA A 60 15.31 -14.57 -4.55
C ALA A 60 14.57 -15.73 -5.24
N GLY A 61 14.05 -15.54 -6.46
CA GLY A 61 13.24 -16.54 -7.18
C GLY A 61 11.79 -16.62 -6.69
N ASN A 62 11.34 -15.67 -5.87
CA ASN A 62 10.04 -15.64 -5.22
C ASN A 62 9.03 -14.73 -5.93
N SER A 63 9.31 -14.28 -7.15
CA SER A 63 8.41 -13.40 -7.93
C SER A 63 6.99 -13.96 -8.08
N HIS A 64 6.86 -15.29 -8.17
CA HIS A 64 5.57 -15.98 -8.26
C HIS A 64 4.68 -15.85 -7.00
N LEU A 65 5.24 -15.45 -5.86
CA LEU A 65 4.48 -15.18 -4.63
C LEU A 65 3.97 -13.73 -4.57
N LEU A 66 4.52 -12.82 -5.37
CA LEU A 66 4.22 -11.41 -5.30
C LEU A 66 3.13 -11.02 -6.31
N THR A 67 2.07 -10.39 -5.82
CA THR A 67 1.08 -9.69 -6.64
C THR A 67 1.10 -8.20 -6.28
N THR A 68 1.20 -7.33 -7.28
CA THR A 68 1.21 -5.88 -7.08
C THR A 68 0.04 -5.23 -7.79
N LEU A 69 -0.72 -4.41 -7.07
CA LEU A 69 -1.80 -3.58 -7.58
C LEU A 69 -1.36 -2.12 -7.52
N SER A 70 -1.21 -1.48 -8.67
CA SER A 70 -0.77 -0.09 -8.77
C SER A 70 -1.88 0.78 -9.31
N TYR A 71 -2.22 1.85 -8.59
CA TYR A 71 -3.33 2.73 -8.91
C TYR A 71 -2.84 4.15 -9.25
N PRO A 72 -2.84 4.53 -10.55
CA PRO A 72 -2.56 5.89 -10.98
C PRO A 72 -3.53 6.90 -10.34
N GLY A 73 -3.00 7.96 -9.75
CA GLY A 73 -3.81 9.02 -9.14
C GLY A 73 -4.49 8.63 -7.82
N ALA A 74 -4.16 7.47 -7.22
CA ALA A 74 -4.51 7.16 -5.84
C ALA A 74 -3.38 7.61 -4.91
N GLY A 75 -3.78 8.15 -3.76
CA GLY A 75 -2.87 8.64 -2.72
C GLY A 75 -2.61 7.59 -1.64
N HIS A 76 -2.08 8.05 -0.50
CA HIS A 76 -1.67 7.20 0.62
C HIS A 76 -2.83 6.46 1.30
N LEU A 77 -3.95 7.16 1.55
CA LEU A 77 -5.04 6.66 2.40
C LEU A 77 -6.07 5.82 1.62
N ILE A 78 -5.67 4.65 1.12
CA ILE A 78 -6.56 3.69 0.44
C ILE A 78 -7.43 2.97 1.49
N GLU A 79 -8.53 3.60 1.87
CA GLU A 79 -9.54 3.10 2.79
C GLU A 79 -10.47 2.04 2.16
N PRO A 80 -11.34 1.37 2.94
CA PRO A 80 -12.43 0.57 2.39
C PRO A 80 -13.35 1.39 1.44
N PRO A 81 -14.14 0.71 0.59
CA PRO A 81 -14.99 1.37 -0.39
C PRO A 81 -15.89 2.44 0.21
N TYR A 82 -16.05 3.54 -0.52
CA TYR A 82 -16.84 4.71 -0.13
C TYR A 82 -16.29 5.52 1.06
N GLY A 83 -15.07 5.22 1.53
CA GLY A 83 -14.32 6.10 2.41
C GLY A 83 -14.06 7.45 1.73
N PRO A 84 -14.32 8.60 2.39
CA PRO A 84 -14.12 9.89 1.75
C PRO A 84 -12.63 10.13 1.47
N HIS A 85 -12.30 10.49 0.23
CA HIS A 85 -10.93 10.87 -0.14
C HIS A 85 -10.48 12.11 0.64
N CYS A 86 -9.40 11.97 1.41
CA CYS A 86 -8.73 13.05 2.12
C CYS A 86 -7.38 13.34 1.47
N ARG A 87 -7.32 14.33 0.58
CA ARG A 87 -6.06 14.70 -0.11
C ARG A 87 -5.01 15.28 0.84
N SER A 88 -5.47 15.94 1.90
CA SER A 88 -4.62 16.61 2.89
C SER A 88 -5.34 16.78 4.22
N CYS A 89 -4.60 16.74 5.33
CA CYS A 89 -5.15 17.16 6.62
C CYS A 89 -4.13 17.90 7.49
N THR A 90 -4.63 18.63 8.48
CA THR A 90 -3.82 19.44 9.38
C THR A 90 -3.36 18.62 10.57
N PHE A 91 -2.06 18.61 10.83
CA PHE A 91 -1.42 18.04 12.00
C PHE A 91 -0.82 19.10 12.89
N VAL A 92 -0.68 18.76 14.17
CA VAL A 92 0.14 19.52 15.11
C VAL A 92 1.38 18.69 15.39
N LEU A 93 2.54 19.17 14.95
CA LEU A 93 3.82 18.53 15.26
C LEU A 93 4.19 18.79 16.72
N GLN A 94 4.87 17.81 17.33
CA GLN A 94 5.43 17.94 18.67
C GLN A 94 6.96 17.91 18.57
N PRO A 95 7.69 18.60 19.47
CA PRO A 95 7.20 19.31 20.67
C PRO A 95 6.76 20.77 20.45
N ASP A 96 7.04 21.34 19.28
CA ASP A 96 6.88 22.77 18.97
C ASP A 96 5.43 23.25 18.79
N GLN A 97 4.46 22.34 18.78
CA GLN A 97 3.04 22.62 18.53
C GLN A 97 2.79 23.30 17.18
N GLN A 98 3.68 23.10 16.20
CA GLN A 98 3.54 23.70 14.88
C GLN A 98 2.38 23.04 14.12
N ARG A 99 1.42 23.86 13.64
CA ARG A 99 0.39 23.38 12.72
C ARG A 99 0.95 23.29 11.32
N VAL A 100 0.84 22.11 10.73
CA VAL A 100 1.28 21.81 9.37
C VAL A 100 0.16 21.13 8.61
N VAL A 101 0.10 21.34 7.30
CA VAL A 101 -0.81 20.60 6.42
C VAL A 101 0.02 19.51 5.76
N VAL A 102 -0.40 18.25 5.90
CA VAL A 102 0.26 17.10 5.27
C VAL A 102 -0.53 16.70 4.04
N LEU A 103 0.16 16.43 2.94
CA LEU A 103 -0.44 15.84 1.74
C LEU A 103 -0.37 14.32 1.80
N TRP A 104 -1.52 13.70 1.56
CA TRP A 104 -1.64 12.26 1.32
C TRP A 104 -1.65 11.93 -0.17
N GLY A 105 -1.91 12.94 -1.00
CA GLY A 105 -2.01 12.80 -2.45
C GLY A 105 -3.32 12.15 -2.88
N GLY A 106 -3.43 11.88 -4.17
CA GLY A 106 -4.61 11.31 -4.80
C GLY A 106 -5.55 12.35 -5.43
N LEU A 107 -6.29 11.87 -6.44
CA LEU A 107 -7.39 12.56 -7.10
C LEU A 107 -8.69 11.84 -6.74
N THR A 108 -9.73 12.59 -6.36
CA THR A 108 -10.97 12.03 -5.78
C THR A 108 -11.56 10.85 -6.56
N LYS A 109 -11.71 10.97 -7.89
CA LYS A 109 -12.29 9.90 -8.70
C LYS A 109 -11.37 8.67 -8.84
N PRO A 110 -10.10 8.80 -9.29
CA PRO A 110 -9.17 7.67 -9.32
C PRO A 110 -8.98 7.01 -7.94
N HIS A 111 -8.94 7.79 -6.87
CA HIS A 111 -8.78 7.30 -5.52
C HIS A 111 -9.98 6.45 -5.08
N ALA A 112 -11.21 6.89 -5.32
CA ALA A 112 -12.41 6.11 -5.02
C ALA A 112 -12.44 4.78 -5.80
N VAL A 113 -12.07 4.80 -7.09
CA VAL A 113 -11.95 3.59 -7.91
C VAL A 113 -10.91 2.63 -7.33
N ALA A 114 -9.76 3.15 -6.87
CA ALA A 114 -8.73 2.35 -6.23
C ALA A 114 -9.22 1.69 -4.93
N GLN A 115 -9.99 2.39 -4.10
CA GLN A 115 -10.57 1.83 -2.88
C GLN A 115 -11.54 0.68 -3.18
N GLU A 116 -12.44 0.86 -4.16
CA GLU A 116 -13.41 -0.17 -4.57
C GLU A 116 -12.71 -1.41 -5.14
N ASP A 117 -11.82 -1.22 -6.11
CA ASP A 117 -11.15 -2.31 -6.83
C ASP A 117 -10.12 -3.05 -5.94
N SER A 118 -9.33 -2.32 -5.14
CA SER A 118 -8.39 -2.94 -4.21
C SER A 118 -9.11 -3.76 -3.14
N TRP A 119 -10.25 -3.30 -2.64
CA TRP A 119 -11.03 -4.04 -1.65
C TRP A 119 -11.50 -5.39 -2.18
N GLU A 120 -12.08 -5.42 -3.39
CA GLU A 120 -12.50 -6.66 -4.02
C GLU A 120 -11.32 -7.63 -4.21
N LYS A 121 -10.18 -7.12 -4.68
CA LYS A 121 -8.96 -7.91 -4.90
C LYS A 121 -8.32 -8.42 -3.62
N ILE A 122 -8.30 -7.63 -2.54
CA ILE A 122 -7.85 -8.06 -1.22
C ILE A 122 -8.73 -9.22 -0.73
N LEU A 123 -10.05 -9.11 -0.84
CA LEU A 123 -10.96 -10.18 -0.45
C LEU A 123 -10.77 -11.43 -1.33
N GLY A 124 -10.54 -11.26 -2.63
CA GLY A 124 -10.22 -12.35 -3.55
C GLY A 124 -8.95 -13.10 -3.14
N PHE A 125 -7.87 -12.36 -2.94
CA PHE A 125 -6.57 -12.88 -2.52
C PHE A 125 -6.66 -13.63 -1.17
N LEU A 126 -7.35 -13.06 -0.18
CA LEU A 126 -7.53 -13.70 1.11
C LEU A 126 -8.36 -14.99 0.99
N ARG A 127 -9.45 -15.00 0.20
CA ARG A 127 -10.23 -16.24 -0.03
C ARG A 127 -9.38 -17.31 -0.70
N GLU A 128 -8.60 -16.94 -1.71
CA GLU A 128 -7.73 -17.86 -2.43
C GLU A 128 -6.67 -18.48 -1.51
N HIS A 129 -6.05 -17.70 -0.62
CA HIS A 129 -4.93 -18.22 0.17
C HIS A 129 -5.31 -18.71 1.57
N LEU A 130 -6.51 -18.38 2.09
CA LEU A 130 -6.94 -18.77 3.43
C LEU A 130 -8.13 -19.74 3.47
N CYS A 131 -9.02 -19.75 2.46
CA CYS A 131 -10.28 -20.49 2.55
C CYS A 131 -10.25 -21.92 1.97
N HIS A 132 -9.08 -22.44 1.56
CA HIS A 132 -8.95 -23.76 0.93
C HIS A 132 -9.01 -24.99 1.89
N SER A 133 -9.41 -24.82 3.16
CA SER A 133 -9.38 -25.91 4.15
C SER A 133 -10.72 -26.29 4.79
N VAL A 134 -11.87 -25.79 4.31
CA VAL A 134 -13.17 -26.39 4.70
C VAL A 134 -13.56 -27.45 3.67
N LYS A 135 -13.08 -28.69 3.84
CA LYS A 135 -13.78 -29.83 3.25
C LYS A 135 -15.20 -29.82 3.82
N PRO A 136 -16.27 -29.78 3.00
CA PRO A 136 -17.61 -29.90 3.54
C PRO A 136 -17.70 -31.25 4.25
N HIS A 137 -17.90 -31.20 5.57
CA HIS A 137 -18.25 -32.40 6.32
C HIS A 137 -19.65 -32.79 5.88
N VAL A 138 -19.74 -33.65 4.87
CA VAL A 138 -21.00 -34.29 4.50
C VAL A 138 -21.40 -35.15 5.69
N GLN A 139 -22.26 -34.64 6.55
CA GLN A 139 -23.03 -35.49 7.46
C GLN A 139 -24.13 -36.13 6.62
N SER A 140 -23.90 -37.38 6.22
CA SER A 140 -24.96 -38.27 5.75
C SER A 140 -26.00 -38.38 6.86
N ARG A 141 -27.19 -37.79 6.64
CA ARG A 141 -28.35 -38.03 7.49
C ARG A 141 -28.93 -39.39 7.09
N LEU A 142 -28.89 -40.33 8.03
CA LEU A 142 -29.82 -41.46 8.08
C LEU A 142 -31.18 -40.96 8.57
#